data_AF-A0A952L584-F1
#
_entry.id   AF-A0A952L584-F1
#
_cell.length_a   1.000
_cell.length_b   1.000
_cell.length_c   1.000
_cell.angle_alpha   90.00
_cell.angle_beta   90.00
_cell.angle_gamma   90.00
#
_symmetry.space_group_name_H-M   'P 1'
#
loop_
_entity.id
_entity.type
_entity.pdbx_description
1 polymer ?
#
loop_
_entity_poly.entity_id
_entity_poly.type
_entity_poly.pdbx_seq_one_letter_code
_entity_poly.pdbx_strand_id
1 'polypeptide(L)'
;EKFDEVADAVRRVVARSGSKTRDAALAMPQSAVITKKIMLPAGLREEELELQVEAEANQYIPFSLDEVSLDFCVIGPSPTSVGDVEVLIAASRKDRVQDRQGLAEAAGLKPVVLDIESHASRMAMGRLIAALPNEGKDALVALFEIGADTTSLKVLRDDELLYDRDQSFGGSQLTQLISRQYGFSFEEAEQKKLANELPEDYEAGVLNPFVDSLSQEIGRALQYFFTSTPHHKVHYVMLAGGTATLPGLKERVTDLTGFACMVVNPFENMDMGAAVRESKLRREAPSYLTACGLAMRRFFQ
;
A
#
# COMPACT_ATOMS: atom_id res chain seq x y z
N GLU A 1 10.79 0.57 19.60
CA GLU A 1 11.32 -0.48 20.49
C GLU A 1 12.21 -1.53 19.80
N LYS A 2 12.14 -1.75 18.48
CA LYS A 2 13.00 -2.75 17.79
C LYS A 2 13.87 -2.15 16.68
N PHE A 3 14.42 -0.96 16.90
CA PHE A 3 15.16 -0.23 15.86
C PHE A 3 16.33 -1.05 15.29
N ASP A 4 17.19 -1.57 16.16
CA ASP A 4 18.38 -2.33 15.74
C ASP A 4 18.01 -3.64 15.02
N GLU A 5 17.01 -4.37 15.52
CA GLU A 5 16.51 -5.59 14.86
C GLU A 5 16.03 -5.32 13.43
N VAL A 6 15.33 -4.20 13.23
CA VAL A 6 14.84 -3.79 11.91
C VAL A 6 16.00 -3.32 11.03
N ALA A 7 16.93 -2.51 11.54
CA ALA A 7 18.10 -2.05 10.80
C ALA A 7 18.95 -3.23 10.31
N ASP A 8 19.15 -4.23 11.16
CA ASP A 8 19.86 -5.46 10.82
C ASP A 8 19.12 -6.29 9.77
N ALA A 9 17.78 -6.38 9.86
CA ALA A 9 16.97 -7.04 8.85
C ALA A 9 17.08 -6.35 7.48
N VAL A 10 17.03 -5.01 7.45
CA VAL A 10 17.23 -4.22 6.23
C VAL A 10 18.63 -4.45 5.67
N ARG A 11 19.67 -4.40 6.52
CA ARG A 11 21.06 -4.66 6.08
C ARG A 11 21.20 -6.05 5.45
N ARG A 12 20.58 -7.07 6.05
CA ARG A 12 20.56 -8.45 5.52
C ARG A 12 19.86 -8.52 4.17
N VAL A 13 18.70 -7.88 3.99
CA VAL A 13 17.98 -7.93 2.69
C VAL A 13 18.74 -7.19 1.60
N VAL A 14 19.36 -6.04 1.91
CA VAL A 14 20.21 -5.30 0.97
C VAL A 14 21.39 -6.17 0.53
N ALA A 15 22.10 -6.81 1.46
CA ALA A 15 23.20 -7.71 1.14
C ALA A 15 22.73 -8.91 0.27
N ARG A 16 21.60 -9.51 0.61
CA ARG A 16 21.00 -10.64 -0.15
C ARG A 16 20.49 -10.26 -1.53
N SER A 17 20.09 -9.00 -1.72
CA SER A 17 19.62 -8.50 -3.02
C SER A 17 20.73 -8.43 -4.07
N GLY A 18 22.00 -8.38 -3.64
CA GLY A 18 23.13 -8.18 -4.54
C GLY A 18 23.22 -6.77 -5.14
N SER A 19 22.34 -5.85 -4.74
CA SER A 19 22.32 -4.48 -5.25
C SER A 19 23.53 -3.67 -4.79
N LYS A 20 24.12 -2.93 -5.73
CA LYS A 20 25.18 -1.94 -5.46
C LYS A 20 24.61 -0.56 -5.14
N THR A 21 23.33 -0.33 -5.40
CA THR A 21 22.66 0.94 -5.13
C THR A 21 22.57 1.16 -3.62
N ARG A 22 22.76 2.42 -3.21
CA ARG A 22 22.59 2.85 -1.82
C ARG A 22 21.47 3.86 -1.66
N ASP A 23 21.12 4.57 -2.73
CA ASP A 23 19.93 5.41 -2.78
C ASP A 23 18.66 4.56 -2.57
N ALA A 24 17.81 4.96 -1.64
CA ALA A 24 16.59 4.26 -1.28
C ALA A 24 15.40 5.20 -1.25
N ALA A 25 14.31 4.77 -1.86
CA ALA A 25 12.99 5.34 -1.63
C ALA A 25 12.32 4.56 -0.49
N LEU A 26 11.78 5.29 0.49
CA LEU A 26 11.07 4.76 1.66
C LEU A 26 9.62 5.25 1.62
N ALA A 27 8.76 4.64 2.43
CA ALA A 27 7.40 5.12 2.60
C ALA A 27 7.03 5.30 4.08
N MET A 28 6.15 6.26 4.32
CA MET A 28 5.38 6.43 5.55
C MET A 28 4.01 5.78 5.40
N PRO A 29 3.48 5.12 6.45
CA PRO A 29 2.11 4.64 6.43
C PRO A 29 1.14 5.83 6.34
N GLN A 30 0.02 5.66 5.64
CA GLN A 30 -1.01 6.69 5.47
C GLN A 30 -1.47 7.27 6.82
N SER A 31 -1.59 6.43 7.84
CA SER A 31 -1.99 6.85 9.20
C SER A 31 -1.01 7.80 9.89
N ALA A 32 0.23 7.90 9.43
CA ALA A 32 1.24 8.82 9.94
C ALA A 32 1.36 10.11 9.11
N VAL A 33 0.58 10.25 8.03
CA VAL A 33 0.64 11.41 7.12
C VAL A 33 -0.74 12.02 6.95
N ILE A 34 -0.84 13.32 7.19
CA ILE A 34 -2.03 14.10 6.90
C ILE A 34 -1.91 14.61 5.47
N THR A 35 -2.78 14.14 4.57
CA THR A 35 -2.86 14.61 3.19
C THR A 35 -4.11 15.44 2.98
N LYS A 36 -3.98 16.62 2.38
CA LYS A 36 -5.14 17.47 2.08
C LYS A 36 -4.94 18.26 0.79
N LYS A 37 -6.02 18.43 0.02
CA LYS A 37 -6.06 19.35 -1.12
C LYS A 37 -6.53 20.72 -0.64
N ILE A 38 -5.81 21.77 -0.98
CA ILE A 38 -6.16 23.17 -0.74
C ILE A 38 -6.16 23.94 -2.04
N MET A 39 -6.84 25.08 -2.04
CA MET A 39 -6.94 25.96 -3.20
C MET A 39 -6.15 27.23 -2.93
N LEU A 40 -5.19 27.55 -3.80
CA LEU A 40 -4.37 28.75 -3.69
C LEU A 40 -4.43 29.55 -5.00
N PRO A 41 -4.27 30.89 -4.97
CA PRO A 41 -4.21 31.70 -6.19
C PRO A 41 -3.15 31.21 -7.16
N ALA A 42 -3.46 31.17 -8.45
CA ALA A 42 -2.48 30.85 -9.48
C ALA A 42 -1.45 31.98 -9.65
N GLY A 43 -0.26 31.63 -10.14
CA GLY A 43 0.80 32.60 -10.50
C GLY A 43 1.63 33.12 -9.33
N LEU A 44 1.46 32.56 -8.13
CA LEU A 44 2.37 32.79 -7.00
C LEU A 44 3.77 32.28 -7.33
N ARG A 45 4.80 32.97 -6.82
CA ARG A 45 6.17 32.46 -6.81
C ARG A 45 6.30 31.33 -5.79
N GLU A 46 7.30 30.47 -5.95
CA GLU A 46 7.53 29.31 -5.07
C GLU A 46 7.60 29.70 -3.59
N GLU A 47 8.37 30.73 -3.24
CA GLU A 47 8.46 31.28 -1.88
C GLU A 47 7.10 31.76 -1.33
N GLU A 48 6.26 32.35 -2.19
CA GLU A 48 4.94 32.86 -1.80
C GLU A 48 3.96 31.71 -1.61
N LEU A 49 4.10 30.66 -2.43
CA LEU A 49 3.33 29.44 -2.36
C LEU A 49 3.64 28.68 -1.06
N GLU A 50 4.91 28.54 -0.71
CA GLU A 50 5.36 27.96 0.57
C GLU A 50 4.70 28.64 1.77
N LEU A 51 4.75 29.97 1.83
CA LEU A 51 4.15 30.75 2.92
C LEU A 51 2.63 30.53 3.02
N GLN A 52 1.92 30.46 1.88
CA GLN A 52 0.48 30.20 1.89
C GLN A 52 0.15 28.76 2.27
N VAL A 53 0.95 27.79 1.80
CA VAL A 53 0.81 26.39 2.17
C VAL A 53 0.99 26.21 3.68
N GLU A 54 2.02 26.83 4.28
CA GLU A 54 2.23 26.80 5.73
C GLU A 54 1.06 27.42 6.50
N ALA A 55 0.55 28.57 6.04
CA ALA A 55 -0.58 29.24 6.66
C ALA A 55 -1.86 28.40 6.63
N GLU A 56 -2.15 27.75 5.49
CA GLU A 56 -3.28 26.83 5.35
C GLU A 56 -3.08 25.55 6.17
N ALA A 57 -1.87 24.98 6.15
CA ALA A 57 -1.53 23.77 6.88
C ALA A 57 -1.74 23.92 8.40
N ASN A 58 -1.43 25.10 8.96
CA ASN A 58 -1.62 25.41 10.38
C ASN A 58 -3.09 25.31 10.85
N GLN A 59 -4.07 25.40 9.93
CA GLN A 59 -5.49 25.25 10.26
C GLN A 59 -5.92 23.79 10.42
N TYR A 60 -5.15 22.85 9.85
CA TYR A 60 -5.52 21.44 9.76
C TYR A 60 -4.61 20.51 10.56
N ILE A 61 -3.38 20.94 10.82
CA ILE A 61 -2.40 20.14 11.54
C ILE A 61 -2.51 20.46 13.04
N PRO A 62 -2.82 19.47 13.90
CA PRO A 62 -3.10 19.70 15.32
C PRO A 62 -1.83 19.90 16.17
N PHE A 63 -0.68 20.15 15.54
CA PHE A 63 0.64 20.29 16.18
C PHE A 63 1.35 21.52 15.64
N SER A 64 2.39 21.97 16.35
CA SER A 64 3.23 23.08 15.87
C SER A 64 3.89 22.70 14.54
N LEU A 65 3.93 23.63 13.59
CA LEU A 65 4.68 23.46 12.33
C LEU A 65 6.18 23.19 12.59
N ASP A 66 6.72 23.65 13.72
CA ASP A 66 8.10 23.36 14.13
C ASP A 66 8.37 21.86 14.33
N GLU A 67 7.33 21.08 14.64
CA GLU A 67 7.42 19.63 14.86
C GLU A 67 6.98 18.83 13.63
N VAL A 68 6.71 19.49 12.49
CA VAL A 68 6.10 18.89 11.31
C VAL A 68 7.02 18.99 10.10
N SER A 69 7.19 17.87 9.41
CA SER A 69 7.74 17.85 8.05
C SER A 69 6.57 18.06 7.09
N LEU A 70 6.63 19.15 6.34
CA LEU A 70 5.60 19.55 5.38
C LEU A 70 6.19 19.48 3.98
N ASP A 71 5.44 18.92 3.05
CA ASP A 71 5.73 18.95 1.61
C ASP A 71 4.43 19.23 0.85
N PHE A 72 4.55 19.77 -0.36
CA PHE A 72 3.39 20.06 -1.20
C PHE A 72 3.68 19.91 -2.69
N CYS A 73 2.62 19.69 -3.46
CA CYS A 73 2.69 19.59 -4.90
C CYS A 73 1.48 20.27 -5.54
N VAL A 74 1.72 21.12 -6.54
CA VAL A 74 0.66 21.71 -7.36
C VAL A 74 0.10 20.65 -8.28
N ILE A 75 -1.17 20.29 -8.12
CA ILE A 75 -1.86 19.31 -8.96
C ILE A 75 -2.20 19.93 -10.32
N GLY A 76 -2.71 21.16 -10.32
CA GLY A 76 -3.13 21.86 -11.53
C GLY A 76 -4.21 22.91 -11.26
N PRO A 77 -4.88 23.43 -12.31
CA PRO A 77 -5.96 24.39 -12.16
C PRO A 77 -7.12 23.84 -11.35
N SER A 78 -7.73 24.70 -10.55
CA SER A 78 -8.94 24.34 -9.81
C SER A 78 -10.10 23.92 -10.73
N PRO A 79 -10.82 22.84 -10.40
CA PRO A 79 -12.06 22.51 -11.10
C PRO A 79 -13.24 23.43 -10.70
N THR A 80 -13.13 24.15 -9.59
CA THR A 80 -14.24 24.91 -8.98
C THR A 80 -14.02 26.42 -8.92
N SER A 81 -12.78 26.90 -9.06
CA SER A 81 -12.42 28.33 -8.91
C SER A 81 -11.47 28.80 -10.01
N VAL A 82 -11.98 29.60 -10.94
CA VAL A 82 -11.18 30.13 -12.04
C VAL A 82 -10.12 31.09 -11.49
N GLY A 83 -8.86 30.82 -11.80
CA GLY A 83 -7.72 31.62 -11.33
C GLY A 83 -6.99 31.03 -10.13
N ASP A 84 -7.48 29.92 -9.56
CA ASP A 84 -6.81 29.17 -8.49
C ASP A 84 -6.20 27.88 -9.02
N VAL A 85 -5.22 27.37 -8.27
CA VAL A 85 -4.62 26.05 -8.42
C VAL A 85 -4.94 25.17 -7.23
N GLU A 86 -5.17 23.88 -7.49
CA GLU A 86 -5.27 22.85 -6.46
C GLU A 86 -3.86 22.41 -6.06
N VAL A 87 -3.57 22.46 -4.76
CA VAL A 87 -2.29 22.05 -4.17
C VAL A 87 -2.54 20.92 -3.18
N LEU A 88 -1.83 19.82 -3.35
CA LEU A 88 -1.80 18.73 -2.38
C LEU A 88 -0.74 19.01 -1.34
N ILE A 89 -1.14 19.05 -0.07
CA ILE A 89 -0.23 19.11 1.07
C ILE A 89 -0.11 17.72 1.68
N ALA A 90 1.10 17.35 2.09
CA ALA A 90 1.40 16.18 2.89
C ALA A 90 2.21 16.59 4.14
N ALA A 91 1.72 16.23 5.31
CA ALA A 91 2.35 16.59 6.58
C ALA A 91 2.53 15.37 7.49
N SER A 92 3.71 15.22 8.08
CA SER A 92 3.98 14.19 9.09
C SER A 92 4.82 14.78 10.23
N ARG A 93 4.78 14.15 11.41
CA ARG A 93 5.63 14.59 12.53
C ARG A 93 7.10 14.37 12.17
N LYS A 94 7.97 15.34 12.46
CA LYS A 94 9.41 15.30 12.14
C LYS A 94 10.10 14.07 12.75
N ASP A 95 9.71 13.68 13.96
CA ASP A 95 10.26 12.49 14.62
C ASP A 95 10.01 11.21 13.80
N ARG A 96 8.80 11.06 13.23
CA ARG A 96 8.45 9.91 12.37
C ARG A 96 9.25 9.86 11.08
N VAL A 97 9.50 11.02 10.47
CA VAL A 97 10.34 11.14 9.27
C VAL A 97 11.80 10.80 9.60
N GLN A 98 12.31 11.37 10.68
CA GLN A 98 13.68 11.14 11.16
C GLN A 98 13.92 9.68 11.55
N ASP A 99 12.94 9.02 12.18
CA ASP A 99 13.01 7.59 12.52
C ASP A 99 13.24 6.72 11.26
N ARG A 100 12.52 7.00 10.16
CA ARG A 100 12.68 6.26 8.90
C ARG A 100 14.00 6.57 8.21
N GLN A 101 14.41 7.84 8.22
CA GLN A 101 15.71 8.26 7.67
C GLN A 101 16.85 7.57 8.42
N GLY A 102 16.86 7.66 9.75
CA GLY A 102 17.86 7.04 10.61
C GLY A 102 17.91 5.52 10.45
N LEU A 103 16.77 4.86 10.27
CA LEU A 103 16.71 3.41 10.01
C LEU A 103 17.43 3.04 8.70
N ALA A 104 17.20 3.80 7.63
CA ALA A 104 17.86 3.57 6.35
C ALA A 104 19.37 3.84 6.43
N GLU A 105 19.77 4.93 7.08
CA GLU A 105 21.17 5.27 7.31
C GLU A 105 21.90 4.20 8.15
N ALA A 106 21.28 3.72 9.22
CA ALA A 106 21.81 2.63 10.04
C ALA A 106 21.98 1.32 9.26
N ALA A 107 21.14 1.08 8.23
CA ALA A 107 21.27 -0.03 7.31
C ALA A 107 22.31 0.21 6.18
N GLY A 108 22.95 1.38 6.15
CA GLY A 108 23.94 1.77 5.14
C GLY A 108 23.33 2.26 3.82
N LEU A 109 22.07 2.70 3.84
CA LEU A 109 21.37 3.28 2.71
C LEU A 109 21.34 4.81 2.81
N LYS A 110 21.12 5.47 1.69
CA LYS A 110 20.91 6.91 1.58
C LYS A 110 19.43 7.15 1.22
N PRO A 111 18.58 7.61 2.16
CA PRO A 111 17.20 7.95 1.84
C PRO A 111 17.18 9.13 0.85
N VAL A 112 16.62 8.93 -0.34
CA VAL A 112 16.50 9.98 -1.38
C VAL A 112 15.07 10.46 -1.55
N VAL A 113 14.09 9.62 -1.22
CA VAL A 113 12.66 9.93 -1.26
C VAL A 113 12.02 9.27 -0.05
N LEU A 114 11.17 10.02 0.65
CA LEU A 114 10.23 9.47 1.63
C LEU A 114 8.82 9.77 1.13
N ASP A 115 8.17 8.73 0.60
CA ASP A 115 6.84 8.80 -0.01
C ASP A 115 5.76 8.34 1.00
N ILE A 116 4.53 8.25 0.53
CA ILE A 116 3.40 7.67 1.27
C ILE A 116 3.10 6.29 0.69
N GLU A 117 2.85 5.30 1.54
CA GLU A 117 2.62 3.90 1.11
C GLU A 117 1.52 3.79 0.06
N SER A 118 0.44 4.56 0.22
CA SER A 118 -0.69 4.59 -0.70
C SER A 118 -0.34 5.17 -2.07
N HIS A 119 0.52 6.19 -2.12
CA HIS A 119 1.01 6.79 -3.36
C HIS A 119 1.92 5.83 -4.11
N ALA A 120 2.82 5.15 -3.38
CA ALA A 120 3.69 4.15 -3.94
C ALA A 120 2.89 2.96 -4.51
N SER A 121 1.99 2.35 -3.72
CA SER A 121 1.20 1.21 -4.21
C SER A 121 0.34 1.60 -5.43
N ARG A 122 -0.22 2.81 -5.42
CA ARG A 122 -0.96 3.36 -6.57
C ARG A 122 -0.10 3.51 -7.82
N MET A 123 1.15 3.94 -7.70
CA MET A 123 2.06 4.06 -8.85
C MET A 123 2.30 2.72 -9.53
N ALA A 124 2.56 1.66 -8.76
CA ALA A 124 2.68 0.31 -9.33
C ALA A 124 1.37 -0.19 -9.92
N MET A 125 0.26 0.11 -9.24
CA MET A 125 -1.09 -0.25 -9.67
C MET A 125 -1.48 0.37 -11.00
N GLY A 126 -1.10 1.63 -11.26
CA GLY A 126 -1.40 2.32 -12.52
C GLY A 126 -0.92 1.54 -13.75
N ARG A 127 0.23 0.86 -13.66
CA ARG A 127 0.71 -0.03 -14.74
C ARG A 127 -0.18 -1.25 -14.97
N LEU A 128 -0.76 -1.81 -13.91
CA LEU A 128 -1.65 -2.96 -13.99
C LEU A 128 -3.02 -2.56 -14.54
N ILE A 129 -3.52 -1.39 -14.12
CA ILE A 129 -4.76 -0.82 -14.63
C ILE A 129 -4.64 -0.51 -16.13
N ALA A 130 -3.51 0.05 -16.57
CA ALA A 130 -3.26 0.31 -17.99
C ALA A 130 -3.22 -0.97 -18.86
N ALA A 131 -2.99 -2.14 -18.26
CA ALA A 131 -3.03 -3.43 -18.97
C ALA A 131 -4.45 -4.02 -19.08
N LEU A 132 -5.45 -3.44 -18.42
CA LEU A 132 -6.85 -3.84 -18.53
C LEU A 132 -7.45 -3.44 -19.89
N PRO A 133 -8.60 -4.04 -20.30
CA PRO A 133 -9.32 -3.60 -21.50
C PRO A 133 -9.59 -2.08 -21.48
N ASN A 134 -9.44 -1.44 -22.65
CA ASN A 134 -9.54 0.02 -22.81
C ASN A 134 -8.61 0.80 -21.87
N GLU A 135 -7.45 0.23 -21.52
CA GLU A 135 -6.45 0.83 -20.63
C GLU A 135 -6.99 1.15 -19.23
N GLY A 136 -8.08 0.48 -18.82
CA GLY A 136 -8.73 0.73 -17.54
C GLY A 136 -9.46 2.08 -17.45
N LYS A 137 -9.65 2.77 -18.58
CA LYS A 137 -10.34 4.06 -18.63
C LYS A 137 -11.76 3.96 -18.06
N ASP A 138 -12.11 4.89 -17.16
CA ASP A 138 -13.36 4.95 -16.40
C ASP A 138 -13.64 3.70 -15.53
N ALA A 139 -12.68 2.77 -15.43
CA ALA A 139 -12.84 1.56 -14.66
C ALA A 139 -12.66 1.86 -13.18
N LEU A 140 -13.73 1.69 -12.42
CA LEU A 140 -13.67 1.63 -10.96
C LEU A 140 -12.97 0.34 -10.49
N VAL A 141 -11.79 0.47 -9.89
CA VAL A 141 -10.96 -0.64 -9.41
C VAL A 141 -10.83 -0.57 -7.89
N ALA A 142 -11.22 -1.64 -7.19
CA ALA A 142 -11.00 -1.78 -5.76
C ALA A 142 -9.76 -2.63 -5.49
N LEU A 143 -8.72 -2.02 -4.95
CA LEU A 143 -7.49 -2.66 -4.50
C LEU A 143 -7.59 -2.97 -3.00
N PHE A 144 -7.41 -4.25 -2.66
CA PHE A 144 -7.25 -4.73 -1.30
C PHE A 144 -5.80 -5.14 -1.06
N GLU A 145 -5.06 -4.37 -0.25
CA GLU A 145 -3.72 -4.74 0.21
C GLU A 145 -3.84 -5.48 1.55
N ILE A 146 -3.82 -6.81 1.53
CA ILE A 146 -4.08 -7.68 2.68
C ILE A 146 -2.75 -8.04 3.36
N GLY A 147 -2.40 -7.30 4.40
CA GLY A 147 -1.20 -7.49 5.21
C GLY A 147 -1.33 -8.59 6.26
N ALA A 148 -0.43 -8.56 7.23
CA ALA A 148 -0.49 -9.43 8.40
C ALA A 148 -1.58 -8.97 9.37
N ASP A 149 -1.56 -7.70 9.79
CA ASP A 149 -2.49 -7.20 10.82
C ASP A 149 -3.53 -6.23 10.27
N THR A 150 -3.26 -5.63 9.12
CA THR A 150 -4.12 -4.62 8.49
C THR A 150 -4.41 -4.99 7.04
N THR A 151 -5.59 -4.60 6.59
CA THR A 151 -6.00 -4.64 5.19
C THR A 151 -6.44 -3.25 4.76
N SER A 152 -5.85 -2.76 3.68
CA SER A 152 -6.17 -1.45 3.12
C SER A 152 -7.05 -1.60 1.89
N LEU A 153 -8.20 -0.92 1.86
CA LEU A 153 -9.07 -0.79 0.70
C LEU A 153 -8.84 0.57 0.05
N LYS A 154 -8.40 0.55 -1.21
CA LYS A 154 -8.31 1.72 -2.07
C LYS A 154 -9.23 1.54 -3.27
N VAL A 155 -10.11 2.51 -3.52
CA VAL A 155 -10.95 2.52 -4.73
C VAL A 155 -10.50 3.64 -5.65
N LEU A 156 -10.12 3.25 -6.86
CA LEU A 156 -9.53 4.12 -7.87
C LEU A 156 -10.44 4.18 -9.09
N ARG A 157 -10.51 5.34 -9.73
CA ARG A 157 -11.03 5.52 -11.08
C ARG A 157 -10.05 6.38 -11.84
N ASP A 158 -9.50 5.87 -12.94
CA ASP A 158 -8.40 6.53 -13.65
C ASP A 158 -7.26 6.87 -12.64
N ASP A 159 -6.93 8.16 -12.53
CA ASP A 159 -5.97 8.72 -11.58
C ASP A 159 -6.61 9.36 -10.34
N GLU A 160 -7.85 9.02 -10.02
CA GLU A 160 -8.54 9.54 -8.85
C GLU A 160 -8.67 8.46 -7.77
N LEU A 161 -8.15 8.73 -6.58
CA LEU A 161 -8.39 7.92 -5.39
C LEU A 161 -9.71 8.37 -4.76
N LEU A 162 -10.76 7.60 -4.96
CA LEU A 162 -12.13 7.91 -4.53
C LEU A 162 -12.41 7.46 -3.10
N TYR A 163 -11.70 6.44 -2.63
CA TYR A 163 -11.89 5.87 -1.30
C TYR A 163 -10.60 5.26 -0.79
N ASP A 164 -10.28 5.51 0.49
CA ASP A 164 -9.12 4.92 1.17
C ASP A 164 -9.47 4.65 2.63
N ARG A 165 -9.47 3.36 3.01
CA ARG A 165 -9.80 2.91 4.36
C ARG A 165 -8.99 1.67 4.74
N ASP A 166 -8.37 1.75 5.91
CA ASP A 166 -7.74 0.61 6.56
C ASP A 166 -8.72 -0.09 7.51
N GLN A 167 -8.56 -1.40 7.62
CA GLN A 167 -9.27 -2.24 8.58
C GLN A 167 -8.28 -3.16 9.28
N SER A 168 -8.50 -3.40 10.58
CA SER A 168 -7.64 -4.22 11.43
C SER A 168 -7.93 -5.71 11.29
N PHE A 169 -7.74 -6.25 10.08
CA PHE A 169 -7.79 -7.67 9.80
C PHE A 169 -6.70 -8.06 8.79
N GLY A 170 -6.19 -9.29 8.87
CA GLY A 170 -5.15 -9.78 7.97
C GLY A 170 -4.68 -11.20 8.28
N GLY A 171 -3.59 -11.63 7.66
CA GLY A 171 -3.06 -12.99 7.74
C GLY A 171 -2.48 -13.43 9.10
N SER A 172 -2.28 -12.51 10.05
CA SER A 172 -1.85 -12.86 11.42
C SER A 172 -2.96 -13.63 12.15
N GLN A 173 -4.23 -13.34 11.86
CA GLN A 173 -5.36 -14.09 12.40
C GLN A 173 -5.33 -15.56 11.95
N LEU A 174 -5.04 -15.84 10.68
CA LEU A 174 -4.85 -17.21 10.18
C LEU A 174 -3.71 -17.92 10.93
N THR A 175 -2.62 -17.20 11.17
CA THR A 175 -1.44 -17.71 11.89
C THR A 175 -1.80 -18.05 13.35
N GLN A 176 -2.61 -17.21 14.00
CA GLN A 176 -3.13 -17.48 15.33
C GLN A 176 -4.07 -18.69 15.36
N LEU A 177 -4.93 -18.86 14.35
CA LEU A 177 -5.80 -20.03 14.23
C LEU A 177 -4.99 -21.32 14.09
N ILE A 178 -3.95 -21.32 13.25
CA ILE A 178 -3.01 -22.45 13.10
C ILE A 178 -2.33 -22.77 14.43
N SER A 179 -1.80 -21.75 15.11
CA SER A 179 -1.15 -21.90 16.42
C SER A 179 -2.09 -22.53 17.45
N ARG A 180 -3.34 -22.05 17.54
CA ARG A 180 -4.35 -22.59 18.47
C ARG A 180 -4.79 -24.02 18.14
N GLN A 181 -5.01 -24.31 16.86
CA GLN A 181 -5.50 -25.62 16.42
C GLN A 181 -4.46 -26.72 16.64
N TYR A 182 -3.19 -26.43 16.39
CA TYR A 182 -2.11 -27.44 16.38
C TYR A 182 -1.12 -27.32 17.53
N GLY A 183 -1.29 -26.33 18.42
CA GLY A 183 -0.43 -26.12 19.58
C GLY A 183 0.98 -25.63 19.25
N PHE A 184 1.17 -25.00 18.08
CA PHE A 184 2.46 -24.38 17.70
C PHE A 184 2.63 -23.01 18.35
N SER A 185 3.87 -22.57 18.53
CA SER A 185 4.13 -21.13 18.74
C SER A 185 3.71 -20.31 17.51
N PHE A 186 3.55 -19.00 17.68
CA PHE A 186 3.16 -18.13 16.58
C PHE A 186 4.21 -18.15 15.45
N GLU A 187 5.49 -18.11 15.80
CA GLU A 187 6.60 -18.18 14.86
C GLU A 187 6.64 -19.52 14.11
N GLU A 188 6.44 -20.64 14.80
CA GLU A 188 6.36 -21.96 14.17
C GLU A 188 5.14 -22.07 13.24
N ALA A 189 3.99 -21.55 13.66
CA ALA A 189 2.78 -21.52 12.83
C ALA A 189 3.01 -20.72 11.55
N GLU A 190 3.68 -19.57 11.63
CA GLU A 190 4.03 -18.76 10.45
C GLU A 190 4.96 -19.52 9.50
N GLN A 191 6.04 -20.12 10.02
CA GLN A 191 6.97 -20.88 9.20
C GLN A 191 6.29 -22.05 8.49
N LYS A 192 5.45 -22.81 9.20
CA LYS A 192 4.70 -23.93 8.64
C LYS A 192 3.66 -23.50 7.61
N LYS A 193 2.97 -22.38 7.85
CA LYS A 193 2.04 -21.75 6.89
C LYS A 193 2.75 -21.40 5.59
N LEU A 194 3.92 -20.78 5.67
CA LEU A 194 4.72 -20.39 4.49
C LEU A 194 5.37 -21.57 3.77
N ALA A 195 5.72 -22.63 4.51
CA ALA A 195 6.31 -23.86 3.96
C ALA A 195 5.28 -24.85 3.42
N ASN A 196 3.97 -24.63 3.67
CA ASN A 196 2.90 -25.57 3.40
C ASN A 196 3.11 -26.94 4.11
N GLU A 197 3.60 -26.89 5.36
CA GLU A 197 3.92 -28.06 6.19
C GLU A 197 2.91 -28.19 7.35
N LEU A 198 1.63 -28.16 7.01
CA LEU A 198 0.51 -28.24 7.95
C LEU A 198 -0.21 -29.61 7.85
N PRO A 199 -0.89 -30.06 8.91
CA PRO A 199 -1.64 -31.31 8.90
C PRO A 199 -2.74 -31.35 7.82
N GLU A 200 -3.14 -32.55 7.39
CA GLU A 200 -4.10 -32.74 6.28
C GLU A 200 -5.48 -32.10 6.52
N ASP A 201 -5.88 -31.93 7.79
CA ASP A 201 -7.15 -31.30 8.16
C ASP A 201 -7.11 -29.75 8.11
N TYR A 202 -5.95 -29.15 7.86
CA TYR A 202 -5.75 -27.69 7.85
C TYR A 202 -6.67 -26.97 6.87
N GLU A 203 -6.76 -27.49 5.65
CA GLU A 203 -7.54 -26.85 4.60
C GLU A 203 -9.01 -26.72 5.00
N ALA A 204 -9.62 -27.84 5.43
CA ALA A 204 -11.03 -27.88 5.81
C ALA A 204 -11.30 -27.23 7.18
N GLY A 205 -10.41 -27.44 8.15
CA GLY A 205 -10.63 -27.04 9.54
C GLY A 205 -10.26 -25.59 9.85
N VAL A 206 -9.34 -24.99 9.10
CA VAL A 206 -8.78 -23.67 9.41
C VAL A 206 -8.77 -22.73 8.19
N LEU A 207 -8.20 -23.16 7.06
CA LEU A 207 -8.02 -22.29 5.90
C LEU A 207 -9.35 -21.87 5.28
N ASN A 208 -10.23 -22.82 4.95
CA ASN A 208 -11.50 -22.53 4.29
C ASN A 208 -12.40 -21.61 5.16
N PRO A 209 -12.59 -21.87 6.48
CA PRO A 209 -13.29 -20.92 7.35
C PRO A 209 -12.68 -19.53 7.40
N PHE A 210 -11.34 -19.44 7.41
CA PHE A 210 -10.65 -18.15 7.37
C PHE A 210 -10.87 -17.42 6.04
N VAL A 211 -10.77 -18.12 4.91
CA VAL A 211 -11.03 -17.58 3.57
C VAL A 211 -12.48 -17.10 3.45
N ASP A 212 -13.44 -17.84 4.00
CA ASP A 212 -14.84 -17.43 4.09
C ASP A 212 -15.00 -16.12 4.87
N SER A 213 -14.43 -16.05 6.07
CA SER A 213 -14.47 -14.86 6.92
C SER A 213 -13.80 -13.66 6.24
N LEU A 214 -12.63 -13.87 5.65
CA LEU A 214 -11.87 -12.84 4.95
C LEU A 214 -12.63 -12.29 3.74
N SER A 215 -13.31 -13.16 3.00
CA SER A 215 -14.14 -12.76 1.85
C SER A 215 -15.38 -11.98 2.30
N GLN A 216 -16.00 -12.33 3.43
CA GLN A 216 -17.08 -11.56 4.03
C GLN A 216 -16.60 -10.15 4.46
N GLU A 217 -15.41 -10.05 5.02
CA GLU A 217 -14.80 -8.76 5.40
C GLU A 217 -14.54 -7.87 4.18
N ILE A 218 -14.00 -8.43 3.10
CA ILE A 218 -13.84 -7.74 1.80
C ILE A 218 -15.19 -7.27 1.26
N GLY A 219 -16.22 -8.13 1.29
CA GLY A 219 -17.57 -7.78 0.87
C GLY A 219 -18.15 -6.63 1.71
N ARG A 220 -17.97 -6.67 3.04
CA ARG A 220 -18.40 -5.60 3.96
C ARG A 220 -17.68 -4.28 3.67
N ALA A 221 -16.37 -4.32 3.40
CA ALA A 221 -15.59 -3.15 3.03
C ALA A 221 -16.12 -2.48 1.75
N LEU A 222 -16.46 -3.27 0.72
CA LEU A 222 -17.10 -2.77 -0.49
C LEU A 222 -18.47 -2.15 -0.20
N GLN A 223 -19.27 -2.75 0.68
CA GLN A 223 -20.57 -2.17 1.06
C GLN A 223 -20.41 -0.82 1.78
N TYR A 224 -19.39 -0.65 2.61
CA TYR A 224 -19.09 0.66 3.19
C TYR A 224 -18.72 1.68 2.13
N PHE A 225 -17.95 1.30 1.10
CA PHE A 225 -17.69 2.17 -0.04
C PHE A 225 -18.99 2.55 -0.78
N PHE A 226 -19.86 1.59 -1.09
CA PHE A 226 -21.10 1.86 -1.83
C PHE A 226 -22.13 2.68 -1.07
N THR A 227 -22.09 2.64 0.27
CA THR A 227 -23.00 3.43 1.12
C THR A 227 -22.43 4.81 1.47
N SER A 228 -21.12 5.02 1.31
CA SER A 228 -20.46 6.31 1.58
C SER A 228 -20.18 7.15 0.34
N THR A 229 -20.44 6.61 -0.85
CA THR A 229 -20.18 7.25 -2.15
C THR A 229 -21.37 7.08 -3.10
N PRO A 230 -21.46 7.85 -4.19
CA PRO A 230 -22.52 7.66 -5.20
C PRO A 230 -22.31 6.42 -6.09
N HIS A 231 -21.28 5.62 -5.84
CA HIS A 231 -20.96 4.44 -6.64
C HIS A 231 -21.62 3.19 -6.06
N HIS A 232 -22.12 2.30 -6.92
CA HIS A 232 -22.82 1.08 -6.50
C HIS A 232 -22.24 -0.21 -7.09
N LYS A 233 -21.14 -0.11 -7.85
CA LYS A 233 -20.44 -1.25 -8.43
C LYS A 233 -18.96 -0.91 -8.60
N VAL A 234 -18.11 -1.92 -8.51
CA VAL A 234 -16.73 -1.88 -9.02
C VAL A 234 -16.63 -2.78 -10.26
N HIS A 235 -15.69 -2.52 -11.15
CA HIS A 235 -15.44 -3.39 -12.30
C HIS A 235 -14.48 -4.52 -11.93
N TYR A 236 -13.47 -4.21 -11.13
CA TYR A 236 -12.42 -5.15 -10.73
C TYR A 236 -12.15 -5.05 -9.24
N VAL A 237 -11.99 -6.22 -8.61
CA VAL A 237 -11.41 -6.38 -7.28
C VAL A 237 -10.00 -6.94 -7.47
N MET A 238 -9.00 -6.22 -6.98
CA MET A 238 -7.60 -6.58 -7.08
C MET A 238 -7.06 -6.87 -5.69
N LEU A 239 -6.46 -8.05 -5.50
CA LEU A 239 -5.91 -8.50 -4.22
C LEU A 239 -4.39 -8.42 -4.25
N ALA A 240 -3.81 -7.76 -3.25
CA ALA A 240 -2.39 -7.59 -3.03
C ALA A 240 -2.01 -7.94 -1.58
N GLY A 241 -0.72 -7.95 -1.27
CA GLY A 241 -0.20 -8.34 0.04
C GLY A 241 0.01 -9.85 0.16
N GLY A 242 0.71 -10.27 1.22
CA GLY A 242 1.13 -11.67 1.41
C GLY A 242 -0.03 -12.64 1.63
N THR A 243 -1.18 -12.14 2.07
CA THR A 243 -2.38 -12.96 2.29
C THR A 243 -3.21 -13.13 1.00
N ALA A 244 -2.95 -12.34 -0.05
CA ALA A 244 -3.71 -12.42 -1.30
C ALA A 244 -3.49 -13.73 -2.07
N THR A 245 -2.41 -14.47 -1.79
CA THR A 245 -2.09 -15.74 -2.45
C THR A 245 -2.70 -16.96 -1.76
N LEU A 246 -3.57 -16.77 -0.76
CA LEU A 246 -4.23 -17.89 -0.11
C LEU A 246 -5.10 -18.69 -1.09
N PRO A 247 -4.98 -20.04 -1.12
CA PRO A 247 -5.81 -20.87 -1.98
C PRO A 247 -7.31 -20.62 -1.75
N GLY A 248 -8.07 -20.48 -2.85
CA GLY A 248 -9.52 -20.29 -2.83
C GLY A 248 -9.99 -18.88 -2.50
N LEU A 249 -9.11 -17.95 -2.08
CA LEU A 249 -9.51 -16.59 -1.71
C LEU A 249 -10.09 -15.81 -2.87
N LYS A 250 -9.42 -15.82 -4.02
CA LYS A 250 -9.88 -15.13 -5.23
C LYS A 250 -11.25 -15.63 -5.67
N GLU A 251 -11.41 -16.95 -5.75
CA GLU A 251 -12.66 -17.61 -6.15
C GLU A 251 -13.77 -17.25 -5.17
N ARG A 252 -13.50 -17.33 -3.86
CA ARG A 252 -14.49 -17.03 -2.84
C ARG A 252 -14.93 -15.57 -2.82
N VAL A 253 -13.99 -14.63 -3.01
CA VAL A 253 -14.30 -13.21 -3.15
C VAL A 253 -15.16 -12.96 -4.39
N THR A 254 -14.85 -13.63 -5.52
CA THR A 254 -15.65 -13.53 -6.74
C THR A 254 -17.08 -14.01 -6.51
N ASP A 255 -17.24 -15.19 -5.92
CA ASP A 255 -18.55 -15.79 -5.66
C ASP A 255 -19.41 -14.96 -4.70
N LEU A 256 -18.78 -14.42 -3.65
CA LEU A 256 -19.48 -13.66 -2.61
C LEU A 256 -19.84 -12.24 -3.07
N THR A 257 -18.93 -11.57 -3.78
CA THR A 257 -19.12 -10.16 -4.18
C THR A 257 -19.77 -10.00 -5.55
N GLY A 258 -19.69 -11.01 -6.42
CA GLY A 258 -20.14 -10.96 -7.81
C GLY A 258 -19.23 -10.14 -8.74
N PHE A 259 -18.10 -9.60 -8.25
CA PHE A 259 -17.16 -8.81 -9.04
C PHE A 259 -15.96 -9.63 -9.50
N ALA A 260 -15.38 -9.27 -10.65
CA ALA A 260 -14.19 -9.93 -11.17
C ALA A 260 -13.00 -9.72 -10.24
N CYS A 261 -12.56 -10.79 -9.58
CA CYS A 261 -11.43 -10.76 -8.65
C CYS A 261 -10.13 -11.29 -9.29
N MET A 262 -9.02 -10.59 -9.06
CA MET A 262 -7.70 -11.01 -9.50
C MET A 262 -6.64 -10.74 -8.43
N VAL A 263 -5.61 -11.57 -8.39
CA VAL A 263 -4.43 -11.36 -7.55
C VAL A 263 -3.40 -10.59 -8.35
N VAL A 264 -2.90 -9.47 -7.83
CA VAL A 264 -2.01 -8.58 -8.58
C VAL A 264 -0.60 -9.13 -8.66
N ASN A 265 0.04 -8.96 -9.81
CA ASN A 265 1.48 -9.16 -9.95
C ASN A 265 2.12 -7.84 -10.42
N PRO A 266 2.77 -7.06 -9.52
CA PRO A 266 3.34 -5.76 -9.90
C PRO A 266 4.46 -5.86 -10.95
N PHE A 267 5.04 -7.06 -11.12
CA PHE A 267 6.10 -7.34 -12.07
C PHE A 267 5.58 -7.81 -13.44
N GLU A 268 4.27 -7.82 -13.65
CA GLU A 268 3.71 -8.13 -14.96
C GLU A 268 4.26 -7.17 -16.02
N ASN A 269 4.60 -7.73 -17.19
CA ASN A 269 5.25 -7.03 -18.29
C ASN A 269 6.58 -6.34 -17.91
N MET A 270 7.29 -6.83 -16.89
CA MET A 270 8.68 -6.44 -16.61
C MET A 270 9.65 -7.54 -17.04
N ASP A 271 10.81 -7.13 -17.56
CA ASP A 271 11.93 -8.04 -17.80
C ASP A 271 12.59 -8.46 -16.48
N MET A 272 12.86 -9.76 -16.35
CA MET A 272 13.48 -10.32 -15.17
C MET A 272 14.99 -10.40 -15.35
N GLY A 273 15.74 -9.78 -14.43
CA GLY A 273 17.20 -9.89 -14.41
C GLY A 273 17.67 -11.32 -14.12
N ALA A 274 18.78 -11.74 -14.72
CA ALA A 274 19.29 -13.12 -14.62
C ALA A 274 19.57 -13.62 -13.18
N ALA A 275 19.80 -12.72 -12.23
CA ALA A 275 20.04 -13.04 -10.83
C ALA A 275 18.73 -13.28 -10.03
N VAL A 276 17.57 -12.98 -10.60
CA VAL A 276 16.27 -13.07 -9.93
C VAL A 276 15.76 -14.50 -9.96
N ARG A 277 15.38 -15.04 -8.79
CA ARG A 277 14.72 -16.34 -8.68
C ARG A 277 13.25 -16.20 -9.02
N GLU A 278 12.93 -16.27 -10.31
CA GLU A 278 11.60 -15.97 -10.84
C GLU A 278 10.47 -16.77 -10.17
N SER A 279 10.65 -18.08 -9.95
CA SER A 279 9.63 -18.92 -9.31
C SER A 279 9.26 -18.44 -7.90
N LYS A 280 10.27 -18.04 -7.12
CA LYS A 280 10.07 -17.47 -5.79
C LYS A 280 9.41 -16.09 -5.87
N LEU A 281 9.88 -15.25 -6.77
CA LEU A 281 9.33 -13.90 -6.96
C LEU A 281 7.85 -13.96 -7.33
N ARG A 282 7.45 -14.81 -8.28
CA ARG A 282 6.06 -14.96 -8.71
C ARG A 282 5.12 -15.35 -7.57
N ARG A 283 5.57 -16.22 -6.67
CA ARG A 283 4.79 -16.64 -5.50
C ARG A 283 4.60 -15.50 -4.49
N GLU A 284 5.60 -14.63 -4.34
CA GLU A 284 5.58 -13.54 -3.37
C GLU A 284 5.16 -12.20 -4.00
N ALA A 285 4.90 -12.18 -5.31
CA ALA A 285 4.70 -10.98 -6.12
C ALA A 285 3.67 -9.99 -5.55
N PRO A 286 2.49 -10.42 -5.07
CA PRO A 286 1.47 -9.49 -4.58
C PRO A 286 1.93 -8.70 -3.34
N SER A 287 2.89 -9.23 -2.57
CA SER A 287 3.47 -8.57 -1.40
C SER A 287 4.40 -7.40 -1.74
N TYR A 288 4.85 -7.30 -2.98
CA TYR A 288 5.82 -6.30 -3.41
C TYR A 288 5.18 -5.07 -4.06
N LEU A 289 3.85 -4.91 -4.04
CA LEU A 289 3.17 -3.82 -4.73
C LEU A 289 3.71 -2.44 -4.34
N THR A 290 3.74 -2.13 -3.04
CA THR A 290 4.29 -0.88 -2.50
C THR A 290 5.77 -0.72 -2.81
N ALA A 291 6.57 -1.78 -2.62
CA ALA A 291 8.02 -1.74 -2.87
C ALA A 291 8.34 -1.51 -4.36
N CYS A 292 7.55 -2.09 -5.26
CA CYS A 292 7.64 -1.87 -6.70
C CYS A 292 7.33 -0.40 -7.02
N GLY A 293 6.28 0.16 -6.43
CA GLY A 293 5.92 1.57 -6.57
C GLY A 293 7.01 2.52 -6.12
N LEU A 294 7.60 2.27 -4.95
CA LEU A 294 8.75 3.02 -4.44
C LEU A 294 9.95 2.96 -5.39
N ALA A 295 10.27 1.78 -5.92
CA ALA A 295 11.35 1.62 -6.88
C ALA A 295 11.10 2.38 -8.21
N MET A 296 9.83 2.50 -8.60
CA MET A 296 9.43 3.24 -9.81
C MET A 296 9.58 4.76 -9.69
N ARG A 297 9.72 5.32 -8.47
CA ARG A 297 9.90 6.78 -8.26
C ARG A 297 11.06 7.36 -9.06
N ARG A 298 12.10 6.57 -9.36
CA ARG A 298 13.24 6.99 -10.19
C ARG A 298 12.83 7.43 -11.60
N PHE A 299 11.71 6.96 -12.14
CA PHE A 299 11.27 7.27 -13.50
C PHE A 299 10.36 8.51 -13.59
N PHE A 300 9.91 9.02 -12.44
CA PHE A 300 8.87 10.06 -12.35
C PHE A 300 9.31 11.22 -11.43
N GLN A 301 10.62 11.49 -11.37
CA GLN A 301 11.17 12.67 -10.69
C GLN A 301 11.01 13.92 -11.55
#